data_AF-A0AAD7VZV8-F1
#
_entry.id   AF-A0AAD7VZV8-F1
#
_cell.length_a   1.000
_cell.length_b   1.000
_cell.length_c   1.000
_cell.angle_alpha   90.00
_cell.angle_beta   90.00
_cell.angle_gamma   90.00
#
_symmetry.space_group_name_H-M   'P 1'
#
loop_
_entity.id
_entity.type
_entity.pdbx_description
1 polymer ?
#
loop_
_entity_poly.entity_id
_entity_poly.type
_entity_poly.pdbx_seq_one_letter_code
_entity_poly.pdbx_strand_id
1 'polypeptide(L)'
;MLQSTERAPDLTSIQSYGLVCVLCPVRDPVSRPQVSSRNKMNPTCSVLCSVQNGREVTLSWQREGETLNQTSSPDLSTLLSLPLEIEYNSAPYSCVVKNPGSNQKVTVKAEEYCYGETL
;
A
#
# COMPACT_ATOMS: atom_id res chain seq x y z
N MET A 1 55.05 8.93 -4.46
CA MET A 1 53.61 8.61 -4.44
C MET A 1 53.13 8.78 -3.01
N LEU A 2 52.26 9.74 -2.72
CA LEU A 2 51.65 9.91 -1.41
C LEU A 2 50.37 9.07 -1.39
N GLN A 3 50.31 8.03 -0.55
CA GLN A 3 49.07 7.29 -0.28
C GLN A 3 48.27 8.09 0.74
N SER A 4 47.21 8.77 0.28
CA SER A 4 46.22 9.40 1.16
C SER A 4 45.25 8.34 1.67
N THR A 5 45.34 8.02 2.95
CA THR A 5 44.37 7.18 3.66
C THR A 5 43.09 7.99 3.89
N GLU A 6 42.06 7.74 3.07
CA GLU A 6 40.70 8.26 3.30
C GLU A 6 40.11 7.57 4.54
N ARG A 7 39.98 8.31 5.64
CA ARG A 7 39.36 7.82 6.89
C ARG A 7 37.85 7.94 6.74
N ALA A 8 37.14 6.81 6.87
CA ALA A 8 35.68 6.78 6.86
C ALA A 8 35.10 7.76 7.89
N PRO A 9 34.06 8.54 7.56
CA PRO A 9 33.47 9.48 8.49
C PRO A 9 32.81 8.73 9.66
N ASP A 10 33.19 9.11 10.88
CA ASP A 10 32.61 8.61 12.12
C ASP A 10 31.17 9.16 12.29
N LEU A 11 30.20 8.26 12.22
CA LEU A 11 28.77 8.59 12.25
C LEU A 11 28.27 8.98 13.66
N THR A 12 29.12 8.97 14.69
CA THR A 12 28.74 9.26 16.07
C THR A 12 28.67 10.76 16.42
N SER A 13 29.05 11.65 15.49
CA SER A 13 29.05 13.11 15.69
C SER A 13 28.13 13.86 14.72
N ILE A 14 26.95 13.32 14.41
CA ILE A 14 25.94 14.06 13.64
C ILE A 14 24.99 14.74 14.63
N GLN A 15 25.21 16.02 14.90
CA GLN A 15 24.22 16.84 15.60
C GLN A 15 22.92 16.83 14.79
N SER A 16 21.81 16.60 15.50
CA SER A 16 20.47 16.18 15.04
C SER A 16 19.67 17.20 14.23
N TYR A 17 20.32 18.04 13.41
CA TYR A 17 19.59 18.85 12.44
C TYR A 17 19.11 17.92 11.33
N GLY A 18 17.81 17.65 11.33
CA GLY A 18 17.15 16.66 10.48
C GLY A 18 17.62 16.72 9.04
N LEU A 19 18.03 15.57 8.52
CA LEU A 19 18.40 15.37 7.12
C LEU A 19 17.18 15.73 6.23
N VAL A 20 17.16 16.94 5.69
CA VAL A 20 16.23 17.31 4.62
C VAL A 20 16.79 16.74 3.33
N CYS A 21 16.10 15.76 2.76
CA CYS A 21 16.50 15.15 1.50
C CYS A 21 16.19 16.11 0.33
N VAL A 22 17.21 16.84 -0.15
CA VAL A 22 17.07 17.80 -1.26
C VAL A 22 16.91 17.10 -2.62
N LEU A 23 17.28 15.83 -2.72
CA LEU A 23 17.19 15.03 -3.95
C LEU A 23 16.02 14.03 -3.97
N CYS A 24 15.19 14.00 -2.93
CA CYS A 24 14.04 13.11 -2.91
C CYS A 24 12.96 13.67 -3.85
N PRO A 25 12.56 12.96 -4.92
CA PRO A 25 11.46 13.41 -5.75
C PRO A 25 10.21 13.50 -4.88
N VAL A 26 9.67 14.72 -4.73
CA VAL A 26 8.40 14.94 -4.04
C VAL A 26 7.34 14.19 -4.84
N ARG A 27 6.63 13.28 -4.17
CA ARG A 27 5.55 12.52 -4.79
C ARG A 27 4.23 13.09 -4.39
N ASP A 28 3.31 13.12 -5.34
CA ASP A 28 1.93 13.43 -5.03
C ASP A 28 1.37 12.40 -4.04
N PRO A 29 0.54 12.85 -3.08
CA PRO A 29 -0.11 11.96 -2.15
C PRO A 29 -0.99 10.95 -2.91
N VAL A 30 -0.91 9.68 -2.53
CA VAL A 30 -1.75 8.64 -3.14
C VAL A 30 -3.21 8.85 -2.79
N SER A 31 -4.09 8.54 -3.74
CA SER A 31 -5.53 8.56 -3.53
C SER A 31 -5.95 7.41 -2.61
N ARG A 32 -7.04 7.62 -1.87
CA ARG A 32 -7.62 6.57 -1.02
C ARG A 32 -8.19 5.45 -1.91
N PRO A 33 -7.82 4.17 -1.67
CA PRO A 33 -8.35 3.06 -2.45
C PRO A 33 -9.86 2.94 -2.29
N GLN A 34 -10.53 2.48 -3.35
CA GLN A 34 -11.94 2.12 -3.34
C GLN A 34 -12.06 0.61 -3.22
N VAL A 35 -12.99 0.14 -2.38
CA VAL A 35 -13.26 -1.29 -2.21
C VAL A 35 -14.71 -1.56 -2.57
N SER A 36 -14.94 -2.57 -3.39
CA SER A 36 -16.28 -3.02 -3.80
C SER A 36 -16.42 -4.52 -3.57
N SER A 37 -17.58 -4.95 -3.09
CA SER A 37 -17.91 -6.37 -2.97
C SER A 37 -18.45 -6.90 -4.30
N ARG A 38 -17.98 -8.08 -4.73
CA ARG A 38 -18.52 -8.86 -5.84
C ARG A 38 -18.84 -10.27 -5.33
N ASN A 39 -19.83 -10.91 -5.94
CA ASN A 39 -20.12 -12.33 -5.70
C ASN A 39 -20.18 -12.71 -4.21
N LYS A 40 -21.25 -12.28 -3.51
CA LYS A 40 -21.48 -12.59 -2.10
C LYS A 40 -22.11 -13.99 -1.99
N MET A 41 -21.30 -15.04 -1.83
CA MET A 41 -21.79 -16.42 -1.77
C MET A 41 -21.27 -17.13 -0.52
N ASN A 42 -22.10 -17.20 0.53
CA ASN A 42 -21.75 -17.91 1.77
C ASN A 42 -21.14 -19.30 1.47
N PRO A 43 -19.94 -19.63 2.00
CA PRO A 43 -19.21 -18.95 3.09
C PRO A 43 -18.13 -17.94 2.63
N THR A 44 -18.04 -17.61 1.35
CA THR A 44 -17.01 -16.72 0.78
C THR A 44 -17.59 -15.52 0.02
N CYS A 45 -16.77 -14.51 -0.18
CA CYS A 45 -17.18 -13.29 -0.86
C CYS A 45 -15.96 -12.68 -1.54
N SER A 46 -16.13 -12.19 -2.77
CA SER A 46 -15.05 -11.53 -3.48
C SER A 46 -15.08 -10.04 -3.18
N VAL A 47 -13.94 -9.44 -2.88
CA VAL A 47 -13.79 -7.99 -2.79
C VAL A 47 -12.74 -7.55 -3.79
N LEU A 48 -12.98 -6.41 -4.44
CA LEU A 48 -12.06 -5.79 -5.36
C LEU A 48 -11.62 -4.46 -4.79
N CYS A 49 -10.32 -4.29 -4.57
CA CYS A 49 -9.75 -3.01 -4.26
C CYS A 49 -9.18 -2.36 -5.53
N SER A 50 -9.46 -1.08 -5.75
CA SER A 50 -8.95 -0.33 -6.90
C SER A 50 -8.49 1.08 -6.54
N VAL A 51 -7.54 1.60 -7.32
CA VAL A 51 -7.04 2.97 -7.18
C VAL A 51 -6.46 3.47 -8.50
N GLN A 52 -6.59 4.77 -8.78
CA GLN A 52 -5.90 5.40 -9.90
C GLN A 52 -4.38 5.30 -9.70
N ASN A 53 -3.66 4.81 -10.71
CA ASN A 53 -2.21 4.68 -10.60
C ASN A 53 -1.53 6.07 -10.56
N GLY A 54 -0.30 6.06 -10.08
CA GLY A 54 0.57 7.23 -9.99
C GLY A 54 2.02 6.79 -9.92
N ARG A 55 2.93 7.73 -9.62
CA ARG A 55 4.36 7.44 -9.66
C ARG A 55 4.78 6.49 -8.53
N GLU A 56 5.20 5.27 -8.91
CA GLU A 56 5.63 4.20 -8.00
C GLU A 56 4.58 3.90 -6.92
N VAL A 57 3.33 3.81 -7.37
CA VAL A 57 2.23 3.34 -6.55
C VAL A 57 2.19 1.81 -6.55
N THR A 58 2.08 1.26 -5.35
CA THR A 58 1.82 -0.17 -5.12
C THR A 58 0.47 -0.31 -4.42
N LEU A 59 -0.39 -1.17 -4.95
CA LEU A 59 -1.66 -1.58 -4.36
C LEU A 59 -1.49 -2.97 -3.75
N SER A 60 -1.89 -3.16 -2.50
CA SER A 60 -1.67 -4.42 -1.77
C SER A 60 -2.82 -4.79 -0.85
N TRP A 61 -3.01 -6.08 -0.64
CA TRP A 61 -3.83 -6.62 0.45
C TRP A 61 -2.93 -7.03 1.60
N GLN A 62 -3.35 -6.69 2.81
CA GLN A 62 -2.68 -7.08 4.04
C GLN A 62 -3.65 -7.72 5.02
N ARG A 63 -3.18 -8.71 5.78
CA ARG A 63 -3.88 -9.30 6.92
C ARG A 63 -2.90 -9.39 8.07
N GLU A 64 -3.28 -8.89 9.24
CA GLU A 64 -2.42 -8.92 10.45
C GLU A 64 -1.02 -8.29 10.26
N GLY A 65 -0.90 -7.34 9.31
CA GLY A 65 0.36 -6.68 8.98
C GLY A 65 1.19 -7.38 7.91
N GLU A 66 0.85 -8.62 7.56
CA GLU A 66 1.49 -9.35 6.46
C GLU A 66 0.86 -8.98 5.11
N THR A 67 1.68 -8.86 4.07
CA THR A 67 1.21 -8.60 2.72
C THR A 67 0.84 -9.91 2.03
N LEU A 68 -0.43 -10.07 1.68
CA LEU A 68 -0.97 -11.27 1.03
C LEU A 68 -0.73 -11.25 -0.47
N ASN A 69 -1.01 -10.10 -1.09
CA ASN A 69 -0.89 -9.92 -2.54
C ASN A 69 -0.64 -8.44 -2.84
N GLN A 70 0.03 -8.15 -3.95
CA GLN A 70 0.28 -6.79 -4.41
C GLN A 70 0.37 -6.68 -5.93
N THR A 71 0.09 -5.48 -6.44
CA THR A 71 0.25 -5.13 -7.85
C THR A 71 0.77 -3.71 -8.00
N SER A 72 1.49 -3.47 -9.08
CA SER A 72 1.97 -2.15 -9.52
C SER A 72 2.06 -2.14 -11.04
N SER A 73 2.03 -0.94 -11.64
CA SER A 73 2.16 -0.77 -13.08
C SER A 73 3.10 0.41 -13.38
N PRO A 74 3.99 0.28 -14.39
CA PRO A 74 4.79 1.40 -14.86
C PRO A 74 3.95 2.44 -15.63
N ASP A 75 2.78 2.06 -16.17
CA ASP A 75 1.87 2.99 -16.82
C ASP A 75 1.02 3.73 -15.79
N LEU A 76 1.30 5.03 -15.66
CA LEU A 76 0.66 5.93 -14.69
C LEU A 76 -0.83 6.15 -14.94
N SER A 77 -1.33 5.88 -16.14
CA SER A 77 -2.74 6.09 -16.50
C SER A 77 -3.63 4.90 -16.14
N THR A 78 -3.03 3.74 -15.85
CA THR A 78 -3.75 2.50 -15.55
C THR A 78 -4.56 2.62 -14.25
N LEU A 79 -5.72 1.95 -14.18
CA LEU A 79 -6.42 1.72 -12.93
C LEU A 79 -5.88 0.44 -12.28
N LEU A 80 -5.18 0.55 -11.15
CA LEU A 80 -4.75 -0.63 -10.40
C LEU A 80 -5.95 -1.28 -9.75
N SER A 81 -6.05 -2.60 -9.84
CA SER A 81 -7.11 -3.39 -9.22
C SER A 81 -6.55 -4.70 -8.68
N LEU A 82 -6.97 -5.08 -7.49
CA LEU A 82 -6.50 -6.28 -6.81
C LEU A 82 -7.67 -7.02 -6.14
N PRO A 83 -8.10 -8.18 -6.68
CA PRO A 83 -9.17 -8.97 -6.09
C PRO A 83 -8.67 -9.78 -4.89
N LEU A 84 -9.59 -10.08 -3.97
CA LEU A 84 -9.36 -10.98 -2.85
C LEU A 84 -10.64 -11.75 -2.52
N GLU A 85 -10.52 -13.05 -2.27
CA GLU A 85 -11.60 -13.84 -1.68
C GLU A 85 -11.48 -13.79 -0.16
N ILE A 86 -12.57 -13.44 0.50
CA ILE A 86 -12.65 -13.35 1.96
C ILE A 86 -13.73 -14.30 2.49
N GLU A 87 -13.42 -14.95 3.60
CA GLU A 87 -14.35 -15.80 4.34
C GLU A 87 -15.13 -14.96 5.34
N TYR A 88 -16.39 -15.33 5.57
CA TYR A 88 -17.30 -14.59 6.45
C TYR A 88 -16.81 -14.49 7.90
N ASN A 89 -16.02 -15.46 8.38
CA ASN A 89 -15.47 -15.50 9.76
C ASN A 89 -13.96 -15.16 9.83
N SER A 90 -13.40 -14.49 8.82
CA SER A 90 -11.96 -14.19 8.78
C SER A 90 -11.59 -12.87 9.46
N ALA A 91 -10.33 -12.76 9.90
CA ALA A 91 -9.81 -11.51 10.44
C ALA A 91 -9.90 -10.36 9.41
N PRO A 92 -10.02 -9.09 9.85
CA PRO A 92 -10.11 -7.96 8.94
C PRO A 92 -8.90 -7.86 8.00
N TYR A 93 -9.18 -7.51 6.76
CA TYR A 93 -8.16 -7.24 5.75
C TYR A 93 -7.93 -5.74 5.64
N SER A 94 -6.80 -5.37 5.07
CA SER A 94 -6.51 -3.98 4.74
C SER A 94 -6.09 -3.91 3.28
N CYS A 95 -6.83 -3.13 2.50
CA CYS A 95 -6.32 -2.69 1.21
C CYS A 95 -5.44 -1.46 1.43
N VAL A 96 -4.19 -1.54 0.98
CA VAL A 96 -3.16 -0.54 1.26
C VAL A 96 -2.54 -0.08 -0.05
N VAL A 97 -2.52 1.24 -0.24
CA VAL A 97 -1.90 1.94 -1.36
C VAL A 97 -0.73 2.73 -0.84
N LYS A 98 0.45 2.51 -1.42
CA LYS A 98 1.68 3.19 -1.00
C LYS A 98 2.44 3.73 -2.19
N ASN A 99 3.07 4.87 -1.99
CA ASN A 99 4.25 5.27 -2.72
C ASN A 99 5.34 5.68 -1.70
N PRO A 100 6.59 5.92 -2.11
CA PRO A 100 7.66 6.30 -1.17
C PRO A 100 7.38 7.52 -0.28
N GLY A 101 6.43 8.39 -0.65
CA GLY A 101 6.09 9.60 0.10
C GLY A 101 4.77 9.57 0.87
N SER A 102 3.91 8.57 0.64
CA SER A 102 2.55 8.56 1.19
C SER A 102 1.94 7.15 1.23
N ASN A 103 0.99 6.97 2.15
CA ASN A 103 0.31 5.71 2.39
C ASN A 103 -1.17 6.00 2.69
N GLN A 104 -2.05 5.27 2.02
CA GLN A 104 -3.48 5.24 2.31
C GLN A 104 -3.94 3.79 2.52
N LYS A 105 -4.87 3.58 3.44
CA LYS A 105 -5.44 2.25 3.71
C LYS A 105 -6.94 2.30 3.91
N VAL A 106 -7.60 1.20 3.55
CA VAL A 106 -9.01 0.93 3.86
C VAL A 106 -9.10 -0.45 4.50
N THR A 107 -9.70 -0.51 5.69
CA THR A 107 -9.96 -1.77 6.39
C THR A 107 -11.24 -2.38 5.86
N VAL A 108 -11.20 -3.67 5.59
CA VAL A 108 -12.29 -4.44 5.00
C VAL A 108 -12.67 -5.55 5.96
N LYS A 109 -13.87 -5.43 6.49
CA LYS A 109 -14.49 -6.39 7.39
C LYS A 109 -15.55 -7.17 6.63
N ALA A 110 -15.59 -8.48 6.82
CA ALA A 110 -16.56 -9.32 6.12
C ALA A 110 -17.99 -8.85 6.43
N GLU A 111 -18.27 -8.50 7.69
CA GLU A 111 -19.54 -7.99 8.21
C GLU A 111 -20.05 -6.76 7.45
N GLU A 112 -19.15 -5.90 7.01
CA GLU A 112 -19.50 -4.64 6.34
C GLU A 112 -19.63 -4.83 4.82
N TYR A 113 -18.69 -5.55 4.21
CA TYR A 113 -18.61 -5.65 2.75
C TYR A 113 -19.38 -6.83 2.17
N CYS A 114 -19.56 -7.91 2.92
CA CYS A 114 -20.15 -9.15 2.41
C CYS A 114 -21.55 -9.44 2.93
N TYR A 115 -21.94 -8.88 4.09
CA TYR A 115 -23.30 -9.05 4.64
C TYR A 115 -24.27 -7.93 4.25
N GLY A 116 -23.87 -6.95 3.41
CA GLY A 116 -24.77 -5.88 2.97
C GLY A 116 -26.02 -6.44 2.26
N GLU A 117 -27.19 -6.01 2.72
CA GLU A 117 -28.52 -6.46 2.31
C GLU A 117 -28.66 -6.55 0.79
N THR A 118 -29.06 -7.73 0.31
CA THR A 118 -29.71 -7.88 -0.99
C THR A 118 -31.11 -7.29 -0.84
N LEU A 119 -31.33 -6.06 -1.29
CA LEU A 119 -32.69 -5.56 -1.57
C LEU A 119 -33.16 -6.10 -2.93
#